data_AF-A0A3A8IB12-F1
#
_entry.id   AF-A0A3A8IB12-F1
#
_cell.length_a   1.000
_cell.length_b   1.000
_cell.length_c   1.000
_cell.angle_alpha   90.00
_cell.angle_beta   90.00
_cell.angle_gamma   90.00
#
_symmetry.space_group_name_H-M   'P 1'
#
loop_
_entity.id
_entity.type
_entity.pdbx_description
1 polymer ?
#
loop_
_entity_poly.entity_id
_entity_poly.type
_entity_poly.pdbx_seq_one_letter_code
_entity_poly.pdbx_strand_id
1 'polypeptide(L)'
;MLAGPVLPWASPLPWLHVLLQMWLSTGLFITGHDAMHGTVSLNRRVNAAVGMLACFLFAGLSYRRLVVNHRAHHEDPTGDHDPDFAARGVSFWPWFGAFMVRYTTWLQIAVMALKFNVLLWLGVPQARILAFWVLPSVLATVQLFYFGTYLPHRRPEAEGMAPHHARSLPRNHLWALLSCFFFGYHWEHHQSPGTPWWRLWRVKDARR
;
A
#
# COMPACT_ATOMS: atom_id res chain seq x y z
N MET A 1 -28.17 -11.43 12.91
CA MET A 1 -28.03 -10.34 11.91
C MET A 1 -27.06 -9.31 12.48
N LEU A 2 -25.93 -9.07 11.81
CA LEU A 2 -24.84 -8.18 12.29
C LEU A 2 -25.15 -6.68 12.04
N ALA A 3 -26.38 -6.22 12.29
CA ALA A 3 -26.75 -4.83 12.11
C ALA A 3 -26.47 -4.04 13.40
N GLY A 4 -25.24 -3.57 13.56
CA GLY A 4 -24.91 -2.56 14.58
C GLY A 4 -25.64 -1.22 14.33
N PRO A 5 -25.58 -0.27 15.28
CA PRO A 5 -26.33 0.98 15.25
C PRO A 5 -26.19 1.74 13.91
N VAL A 6 -27.28 2.34 13.44
CA VAL A 6 -27.32 3.10 12.19
C VAL A 6 -27.07 4.57 12.49
N LEU A 7 -25.91 5.09 12.10
CA LEU A 7 -25.67 6.53 12.07
C LEU A 7 -26.14 7.11 10.72
N PRO A 8 -26.73 8.32 10.69
CA PRO A 8 -27.07 8.99 9.43
C PRO A 8 -25.81 9.27 8.59
N TRP A 9 -25.88 9.08 7.28
CA TRP A 9 -24.78 9.39 6.35
C TRP A 9 -24.40 10.87 6.30
N ALA A 10 -25.29 11.76 6.73
CA ALA A 10 -25.03 13.19 6.89
C ALA A 10 -24.14 13.51 8.11
N SER A 11 -23.98 12.57 9.05
CA SER A 11 -23.06 12.73 10.17
C SER A 11 -21.60 12.63 9.68
N PRO A 12 -20.65 13.36 10.30
CA PRO A 12 -19.23 13.20 9.98
C PRO A 12 -18.64 11.85 10.42
N LEU A 13 -19.23 11.17 11.41
CA LEU A 13 -18.65 9.98 12.04
C LEU A 13 -18.46 8.80 11.07
N PRO A 14 -19.43 8.41 10.21
CA PRO A 14 -19.21 7.41 9.17
C PRO A 14 -17.99 7.71 8.30
N TRP A 15 -17.80 8.95 7.87
CA TRP A 15 -16.71 9.33 6.99
C TRP A 15 -15.35 9.35 7.70
N LEU A 16 -15.30 9.76 8.97
CA LEU A 16 -14.11 9.59 9.81
C LEU A 16 -13.76 8.11 9.97
N HIS A 17 -14.75 7.22 10.09
CA HIS A 17 -14.52 5.78 10.11
C HIS A 17 -13.99 5.27 8.77
N VAL A 18 -14.49 5.76 7.62
CA VAL A 18 -13.92 5.44 6.29
C VAL A 18 -12.44 5.82 6.23
N LEU A 19 -12.07 7.03 6.68
CA LEU A 19 -10.67 7.48 6.70
C LEU A 19 -9.79 6.65 7.63
N LEU A 20 -10.30 6.28 8.81
CA LEU A 20 -9.61 5.38 9.72
C LEU A 20 -9.40 4.00 9.09
N GLN A 21 -10.44 3.43 8.46
CA GLN A 21 -10.34 2.13 7.78
C GLN A 21 -9.40 2.19 6.58
N MET A 22 -9.38 3.30 5.86
CA MET A 22 -8.43 3.53 4.77
C MET A 22 -7.01 3.49 5.32
N TRP A 23 -6.72 4.26 6.39
CA TRP A 23 -5.39 4.29 7.01
C TRP A 23 -4.98 2.92 7.57
N LEU A 24 -5.90 2.19 8.21
CA LEU A 24 -5.64 0.82 8.69
C LEU A 24 -5.40 -0.15 7.53
N SER A 25 -6.10 0.02 6.41
CA SER A 25 -5.89 -0.78 5.20
C SER A 25 -4.50 -0.49 4.60
N THR A 26 -4.08 0.77 4.53
CA THR A 26 -2.69 1.13 4.18
C THR A 26 -1.70 0.41 5.10
N GLY A 27 -1.98 0.38 6.42
CA GLY A 27 -1.17 -0.35 7.40
C GLY A 27 -1.09 -1.87 7.16
N LEU A 28 -2.17 -2.50 6.68
CA LEU A 28 -2.13 -3.91 6.26
C LEU A 28 -1.15 -4.10 5.10
N PHE A 29 -1.19 -3.25 4.07
CA PHE A 29 -0.24 -3.37 2.96
C PHE A 29 1.20 -3.14 3.43
N ILE A 30 1.46 -2.12 4.25
CA ILE A 30 2.79 -1.85 4.80
C ILE A 30 3.31 -3.03 5.63
N THR A 31 2.45 -3.68 6.41
CA THR A 31 2.80 -4.91 7.13
C THR A 31 3.15 -6.05 6.16
N GLY A 32 2.36 -6.20 5.10
CA GLY A 32 2.64 -7.16 4.03
C GLY A 32 3.99 -6.89 3.36
N HIS A 33 4.28 -5.63 3.04
CA HIS A 33 5.53 -5.16 2.46
C HIS A 33 6.74 -5.43 3.38
N ASP A 34 6.66 -5.08 4.67
CA ASP A 34 7.72 -5.34 5.65
C ASP A 34 8.00 -6.84 5.80
N ALA A 35 6.96 -7.68 5.71
CA ALA A 35 7.13 -9.12 5.63
C ALA A 35 7.89 -9.57 4.37
N MET A 36 7.78 -8.88 3.22
CA MET A 36 8.57 -9.20 2.01
C MET A 36 10.07 -8.99 2.25
N HIS A 37 10.43 -7.97 3.05
CA HIS A 37 11.80 -7.69 3.50
C HIS A 37 12.26 -8.53 4.69
N GLY A 38 11.35 -9.30 5.29
CA GLY A 38 11.66 -10.13 6.45
C GLY A 38 11.78 -9.36 7.77
N THR A 39 11.24 -8.14 7.85
CA THR A 39 11.43 -7.26 9.03
C THR A 39 10.40 -7.49 10.13
N VAL A 40 9.34 -8.28 9.89
CA VAL A 40 8.32 -8.61 10.91
C VAL A 40 8.87 -9.60 11.95
N SER A 41 9.74 -10.52 11.54
CA SER A 41 10.33 -11.54 12.42
C SER A 41 11.66 -12.03 11.88
N LEU A 42 12.54 -12.55 12.74
CA LEU A 42 13.74 -13.27 12.29
C LEU A 42 13.39 -14.60 11.58
N ASN A 43 12.17 -15.13 11.78
CA ASN A 43 11.72 -16.36 11.15
C ASN A 43 11.02 -16.09 9.81
N ARG A 44 11.59 -16.60 8.72
CA ARG A 44 11.05 -16.43 7.35
C ARG A 44 9.63 -16.99 7.17
N ARG A 45 9.27 -18.07 7.87
CA ARG A 45 7.92 -18.65 7.80
C ARG A 45 6.88 -17.75 8.45
N VAL A 46 7.26 -17.08 9.55
CA VAL A 46 6.39 -16.11 10.23
C VAL A 46 6.14 -14.90 9.33
N ASN A 47 7.19 -14.35 8.70
CA ASN A 47 7.03 -13.27 7.73
C ASN A 47 6.08 -13.67 6.60
N ALA A 48 6.30 -14.83 5.97
CA ALA A 48 5.43 -15.29 4.90
C ALA A 48 3.97 -15.44 5.35
N ALA A 49 3.72 -15.99 6.54
CA ALA A 49 2.36 -16.13 7.09
C ALA A 49 1.69 -14.78 7.34
N VAL A 50 2.40 -13.85 8.00
CA VAL A 50 1.90 -12.49 8.28
C VAL A 50 1.65 -11.73 6.98
N GLY A 51 2.59 -11.81 6.04
CA GLY A 51 2.47 -11.15 4.74
C GLY A 51 1.29 -11.68 3.92
N MET A 52 1.12 -13.00 3.85
CA MET A 52 -0.05 -13.61 3.20
C MET A 52 -1.37 -13.16 3.85
N LEU A 53 -1.44 -13.16 5.19
CA LEU A 53 -2.63 -12.74 5.91
C LEU A 53 -2.93 -11.25 5.65
N ALA A 54 -1.94 -10.39 5.74
CA ALA A 54 -2.10 -8.95 5.53
C ALA A 54 -2.57 -8.63 4.10
N CYS A 55 -1.95 -9.26 3.08
CA CYS A 55 -2.35 -9.15 1.68
C CYS A 55 -3.78 -9.67 1.43
N PHE A 56 -4.15 -10.79 2.06
CA PHE A 56 -5.49 -11.36 1.95
C PHE A 56 -6.57 -10.46 2.59
N LEU A 57 -6.28 -9.93 3.78
CA LEU A 57 -7.18 -9.04 4.51
C LEU A 57 -7.41 -7.73 3.75
N PHE A 58 -6.34 -7.14 3.19
CA PHE A 58 -6.39 -5.91 2.41
C PHE A 58 -7.37 -6.02 1.24
N ALA A 59 -7.06 -6.86 0.26
CA ALA A 59 -7.89 -7.00 -0.93
C ALA A 59 -7.76 -8.37 -1.61
N GLY A 60 -7.33 -9.41 -0.89
CA GLY A 60 -7.08 -10.72 -1.51
C GLY A 60 -5.83 -10.74 -2.39
N LEU A 61 -4.85 -9.88 -2.13
CA LEU A 61 -3.64 -9.75 -2.96
C LEU A 61 -2.76 -11.00 -2.85
N SER A 62 -2.08 -11.34 -3.95
CA SER A 62 -1.11 -12.44 -3.96
C SER A 62 0.22 -11.99 -3.39
N TYR A 63 0.50 -12.37 -2.14
CA TYR A 63 1.77 -12.07 -1.47
C TYR A 63 2.99 -12.55 -2.28
N ARG A 64 2.92 -13.75 -2.88
CA ARG A 64 4.01 -14.29 -3.71
C ARG A 64 4.31 -13.40 -4.92
N ARG A 65 3.27 -12.92 -5.62
CA ARG A 65 3.44 -12.03 -6.78
C ARG A 65 4.03 -10.70 -6.36
N LEU A 66 3.54 -10.16 -5.24
CA LEU A 66 4.06 -8.91 -4.69
C LEU A 66 5.55 -9.05 -4.33
N VAL A 67 5.98 -10.13 -3.69
CA VAL A 67 7.41 -10.36 -3.38
C VAL A 67 8.28 -10.35 -4.65
N VAL A 68 7.85 -11.02 -5.71
CA VAL A 68 8.61 -11.07 -6.98
C VAL A 68 8.70 -9.69 -7.61
N ASN A 69 7.58 -8.99 -7.73
CA ASN A 69 7.55 -7.69 -8.36
C ASN A 69 8.27 -6.62 -7.53
N HIS A 70 8.07 -6.64 -6.22
CA HIS A 70 8.73 -5.74 -5.27
C HIS A 70 10.25 -5.89 -5.33
N ARG A 71 10.74 -7.13 -5.44
CA ARG A 71 12.16 -7.39 -5.64
C ARG A 71 12.67 -6.81 -6.97
N ALA A 72 11.94 -7.02 -8.07
CA ALA A 72 12.31 -6.47 -9.38
C ALA A 72 12.37 -4.93 -9.36
N HIS A 73 11.45 -4.29 -8.64
CA HIS A 73 11.46 -2.84 -8.42
C HIS A 73 12.72 -2.36 -7.67
N HIS A 74 13.19 -3.08 -6.65
CA HIS A 74 14.44 -2.75 -5.96
C HIS A 74 15.70 -3.03 -6.78
N GLU A 75 15.67 -4.03 -7.67
CA GLU A 75 16.82 -4.42 -8.47
C GLU A 75 17.11 -3.43 -9.61
N ASP A 76 16.06 -2.85 -10.21
CA ASP A 76 16.16 -1.93 -11.35
C ASP A 76 15.13 -0.78 -11.23
N PRO A 77 15.19 0.07 -10.19
CA PRO A 77 14.17 1.09 -9.95
C PRO A 77 14.12 2.07 -11.12
N THR A 78 12.91 2.29 -11.66
CA THR A 78 12.64 3.12 -12.85
C THR A 78 13.25 2.63 -14.17
N GLY A 79 13.81 1.42 -14.19
CA GLY A 79 14.29 0.77 -15.39
C GLY A 79 13.19 0.05 -16.18
N ASP A 80 13.58 -0.59 -17.28
CA ASP A 80 12.63 -1.25 -18.19
C ASP A 80 12.02 -2.53 -17.57
N HIS A 81 12.67 -3.09 -16.55
CA HIS A 81 12.19 -4.27 -15.83
C HIS A 81 11.41 -3.94 -14.56
N ASP A 82 11.34 -2.67 -14.15
CA ASP A 82 10.57 -2.25 -12.99
C ASP A 82 9.06 -2.44 -13.23
N PRO A 83 8.40 -3.33 -12.49
CA PRO A 83 6.97 -3.54 -12.66
C PRO A 83 6.12 -2.35 -12.20
N ASP A 84 6.67 -1.49 -11.33
CA ASP A 84 5.97 -0.36 -10.75
C ASP A 84 6.11 0.89 -11.59
N PHE A 85 7.07 0.94 -12.50
CA PHE A 85 7.36 2.10 -13.32
C PHE A 85 6.61 2.10 -14.65
N ALA A 86 6.03 3.25 -15.00
CA ALA A 86 5.56 3.52 -16.35
C ALA A 86 6.51 4.53 -17.01
N ALA A 87 7.26 4.07 -18.01
CA ALA A 87 8.24 4.89 -18.70
C ALA A 87 7.59 6.05 -19.48
N ARG A 88 8.08 7.27 -19.22
CA ARG A 88 7.87 8.56 -19.92
C ARG A 88 6.51 9.26 -19.74
N GLY A 89 6.54 10.41 -19.07
CA GLY A 89 5.55 11.49 -19.24
C GLY A 89 4.11 11.17 -18.83
N VAL A 90 3.87 10.01 -18.20
CA VAL A 90 2.53 9.59 -17.81
C VAL A 90 2.09 10.38 -16.57
N SER A 91 0.94 11.05 -16.67
CA SER A 91 0.29 11.67 -15.52
C SER A 91 -0.17 10.61 -14.51
N PHE A 92 -0.61 11.04 -13.33
CA PHE A 92 -0.95 10.13 -12.24
C PHE A 92 -1.95 9.02 -12.65
N TRP A 93 -3.06 9.39 -13.29
CA TRP A 93 -4.17 8.47 -13.55
C TRP A 93 -3.86 7.35 -14.55
N PRO A 94 -3.24 7.60 -15.72
CA PRO A 94 -2.93 6.51 -16.63
C PRO A 94 -1.84 5.58 -16.08
N TRP A 95 -0.89 6.09 -15.29
CA TRP A 95 0.08 5.24 -14.60
C TRP A 95 -0.60 4.39 -13.52
N PHE A 96 -1.47 4.99 -12.69
CA PHE A 96 -2.26 4.25 -11.72
C PHE A 96 -3.09 3.13 -12.40
N GLY A 97 -3.75 3.42 -13.53
CA GLY A 97 -4.49 2.43 -14.29
C GLY A 97 -3.61 1.27 -14.78
N ALA A 98 -2.45 1.57 -15.37
CA ALA A 98 -1.50 0.55 -15.82
C ALA A 98 -0.98 -0.31 -14.65
N PHE A 99 -0.71 0.30 -13.51
CA PHE A 99 -0.35 -0.39 -12.27
C PHE A 99 -1.47 -1.33 -11.83
N MET A 100 -2.71 -0.84 -11.77
CA MET A 100 -3.86 -1.66 -11.38
C MET A 100 -4.08 -2.86 -12.30
N VAL A 101 -3.93 -2.69 -13.61
CA VAL A 101 -4.02 -3.81 -14.58
C VAL A 101 -2.93 -4.85 -14.35
N ARG A 102 -1.69 -4.42 -14.03
CA ARG A 102 -0.55 -5.32 -13.81
C ARG A 102 -0.66 -6.12 -12.51
N TYR A 103 -1.24 -5.52 -11.47
CA TYR A 103 -1.28 -6.10 -10.13
C TYR A 103 -2.60 -6.80 -9.79
N THR A 104 -3.71 -6.40 -10.41
CA THR A 104 -5.01 -7.04 -10.16
C THR A 104 -5.10 -8.36 -10.90
N THR A 105 -5.53 -9.41 -10.20
CA THR A 105 -5.68 -10.75 -10.80
C THR A 105 -7.14 -11.19 -10.77
N TRP A 106 -7.52 -12.07 -11.71
CA TRP A 106 -8.87 -12.67 -11.70
C TRP A 106 -9.18 -13.43 -10.40
N LEU A 107 -8.18 -14.11 -9.83
CA LEU A 107 -8.33 -14.79 -8.54
C LEU A 107 -8.63 -13.80 -7.40
N GLN A 108 -7.91 -12.68 -7.37
CA GLN A 108 -8.17 -11.61 -6.40
C GLN A 108 -9.61 -11.08 -6.55
N ILE A 109 -10.06 -10.82 -7.78
CA ILE A 109 -11.43 -10.36 -8.06
C ILE A 109 -12.44 -11.41 -7.57
N ALA A 110 -12.22 -12.70 -7.84
CA ALA A 110 -13.09 -13.77 -7.37
C ALA A 110 -13.14 -13.86 -5.83
N VAL A 111 -11.99 -13.73 -5.14
CA VAL A 111 -11.91 -13.68 -3.68
C VAL A 111 -12.68 -12.49 -3.11
N MET A 112 -12.52 -11.30 -3.71
CA MET A 112 -13.26 -10.11 -3.29
C MET A 112 -14.76 -10.25 -3.52
N ALA A 113 -15.17 -10.81 -4.66
CA ALA A 113 -16.57 -11.08 -4.97
C ALA A 113 -17.16 -12.09 -3.97
N LEU A 114 -16.43 -13.15 -3.63
CA LEU A 114 -16.85 -14.12 -2.62
C LEU A 114 -17.02 -13.46 -1.24
N LYS A 115 -16.02 -12.69 -0.77
CA LYS A 115 -16.11 -11.95 0.51
C LYS A 115 -17.32 -11.03 0.54
N PHE A 116 -17.55 -10.27 -0.53
CA PHE A 116 -18.69 -9.37 -0.67
C PHE A 116 -20.02 -10.12 -0.53
N ASN A 117 -20.20 -11.21 -1.27
CA ASN A 117 -21.44 -11.99 -1.25
C ASN A 117 -21.65 -12.73 0.07
N VAL A 118 -20.59 -13.21 0.73
CA VAL A 118 -20.68 -13.79 2.08
C VAL A 118 -21.16 -12.74 3.08
N LEU A 119 -20.63 -11.52 3.04
CA LEU A 119 -21.08 -10.43 3.93
C LEU A 119 -22.54 -10.05 3.68
N LEU A 120 -22.97 -10.01 2.41
CA LEU A 120 -24.38 -9.81 2.07
C LEU A 120 -25.26 -10.93 2.62
N TRP A 121 -24.85 -12.19 2.43
CA TRP A 121 -25.57 -13.36 2.93
C TRP A 121 -25.68 -13.38 4.47
N LEU A 122 -24.66 -12.88 5.18
CA LEU A 122 -24.68 -12.69 6.63
C LEU A 122 -25.56 -11.51 7.09
N GLY A 123 -26.18 -10.79 6.16
CA GLY A 123 -27.11 -9.70 6.41
C GLY A 123 -26.46 -8.33 6.63
N VAL A 124 -25.21 -8.13 6.18
CA VAL A 124 -24.58 -6.81 6.20
C VAL A 124 -25.15 -5.97 5.05
N PRO A 125 -25.71 -4.78 5.30
CA PRO A 125 -26.24 -3.92 4.24
C PRO A 125 -25.18 -3.59 3.19
N GLN A 126 -25.54 -3.70 1.91
CA GLN A 126 -24.63 -3.44 0.78
C GLN A 126 -23.89 -2.11 0.90
N ALA A 127 -24.61 -1.04 1.27
CA ALA A 127 -24.03 0.29 1.44
C ALA A 127 -22.91 0.33 2.49
N ARG A 128 -22.99 -0.49 3.55
CA ARG A 128 -21.95 -0.59 4.59
C ARG A 128 -20.72 -1.37 4.09
N ILE A 129 -20.93 -2.43 3.31
CA ILE A 129 -19.82 -3.17 2.69
C ILE A 129 -19.06 -2.24 1.73
N LEU A 130 -19.78 -1.47 0.91
CA LEU A 130 -19.19 -0.50 0.00
C LEU A 130 -18.45 0.61 0.76
N ALA A 131 -19.09 1.23 1.75
CA ALA A 131 -18.53 2.37 2.46
C ALA A 131 -17.36 2.01 3.40
N PHE A 132 -17.42 0.88 4.11
CA PHE A 132 -16.47 0.56 5.18
C PHE A 132 -15.49 -0.56 4.86
N TRP A 133 -15.60 -1.19 3.70
CA TRP A 133 -14.65 -2.20 3.24
C TRP A 133 -14.10 -1.91 1.84
N VAL A 134 -14.96 -1.74 0.83
CA VAL A 134 -14.51 -1.50 -0.55
C VAL A 134 -13.85 -0.14 -0.72
N LEU A 135 -14.55 0.94 -0.35
CA LEU A 135 -14.07 2.31 -0.51
C LEU A 135 -12.74 2.54 0.24
N PRO A 136 -12.57 2.15 1.52
CA PRO A 136 -11.30 2.24 2.23
C PRO A 136 -10.15 1.52 1.53
N SER A 137 -10.39 0.32 0.99
CA SER A 137 -9.37 -0.45 0.29
C SER A 137 -8.94 0.23 -1.01
N VAL A 138 -9.89 0.83 -1.75
CA VAL A 138 -9.59 1.61 -2.97
C VAL A 138 -8.80 2.87 -2.64
N LEU A 139 -9.23 3.63 -1.63
CA LEU A 139 -8.53 4.83 -1.19
C LEU A 139 -7.12 4.52 -0.67
N ALA A 140 -6.95 3.42 0.08
CA ALA A 140 -5.65 2.95 0.53
C ALA A 140 -4.74 2.59 -0.65
N THR A 141 -5.27 1.91 -1.67
CA THR A 141 -4.52 1.59 -2.90
C THR A 141 -4.05 2.87 -3.61
N VAL A 142 -4.91 3.89 -3.73
CA VAL A 142 -4.54 5.20 -4.29
C VAL A 142 -3.45 5.88 -3.45
N GLN A 143 -3.57 5.85 -2.11
CA GLN A 143 -2.59 6.41 -1.19
C GLN A 143 -1.22 5.72 -1.31
N LEU A 144 -1.22 4.39 -1.30
CA LEU A 144 -0.03 3.55 -1.46
C LEU A 144 0.68 3.83 -2.78
N PHE A 145 -0.08 3.85 -3.89
CA PHE A 145 0.48 4.16 -5.19
C PHE A 145 1.05 5.59 -5.24
N TYR A 146 0.33 6.57 -4.67
CA TYR A 146 0.81 7.95 -4.66
C TYR A 146 2.12 8.12 -3.89
N PHE A 147 2.17 7.67 -2.64
CA PHE A 147 3.33 7.89 -1.76
C PHE A 147 4.45 6.87 -1.93
N GLY A 148 4.13 5.66 -2.41
CA GLY A 148 5.05 4.54 -2.53
C GLY A 148 5.55 4.30 -3.95
N THR A 149 4.93 4.86 -4.98
CA THR A 149 5.31 4.60 -6.38
C THR A 149 5.41 5.88 -7.19
N TYR A 150 4.30 6.61 -7.33
CA TYR A 150 4.22 7.78 -8.21
C TYR A 150 5.12 8.92 -7.73
N LEU A 151 4.94 9.41 -6.51
CA LEU A 151 5.68 10.57 -6.01
C LEU A 151 7.20 10.29 -5.90
N PRO A 152 7.66 9.12 -5.42
CA PRO A 152 9.07 8.80 -5.37
C PRO A 152 9.72 8.74 -6.76
N HIS A 153 9.06 8.12 -7.74
CA HIS A 153 9.69 7.73 -9.01
C HIS A 153 9.27 8.54 -10.23
N ARG A 154 8.30 9.46 -10.13
CA ARG A 154 7.88 10.29 -11.27
C ARG A 154 9.03 11.13 -11.82
N ARG A 155 9.01 11.32 -13.14
CA ARG A 155 9.94 12.23 -13.86
C ARG A 155 9.54 13.70 -13.69
N PRO A 156 10.44 14.68 -13.94
CA PRO A 156 11.86 14.51 -14.30
C PRO A 156 12.65 13.92 -13.13
N GLU A 157 13.78 13.29 -13.43
CA GLU A 157 14.70 12.84 -12.37
C GLU A 157 15.46 14.04 -11.78
N ALA A 158 15.70 14.01 -10.47
CA ALA A 158 16.44 15.05 -9.77
C ALA A 158 17.71 14.46 -9.15
N GLU A 159 18.78 15.26 -9.02
CA GLU A 159 20.09 14.80 -8.52
C GLU A 159 20.01 14.05 -7.18
N GLY A 160 19.14 14.50 -6.27
CA GLY A 160 18.96 13.88 -4.95
C GLY A 160 18.28 12.50 -4.95
N MET A 161 17.83 12.01 -6.11
CA MET A 161 17.22 10.69 -6.28
C MET A 161 18.25 9.57 -6.43
N ALA A 162 19.45 9.87 -6.90
CA ALA A 162 20.53 8.90 -7.03
C ALA A 162 20.97 8.35 -5.65
N PRO A 163 21.46 7.09 -5.58
CA PRO A 163 21.51 6.10 -6.66
C PRO A 163 20.20 5.31 -6.83
N HIS A 164 19.20 5.53 -5.98
CA HIS A 164 18.00 4.68 -5.89
C HIS A 164 16.84 5.11 -6.79
N HIS A 165 17.05 6.13 -7.63
CA HIS A 165 16.03 6.70 -8.52
C HIS A 165 14.70 7.03 -7.80
N ALA A 166 14.77 7.44 -6.53
CA ALA A 166 13.61 7.68 -5.67
C ALA A 166 13.71 9.00 -4.88
N ARG A 167 12.58 9.67 -4.67
CA ARG A 167 12.48 10.80 -3.73
C ARG A 167 12.08 10.35 -2.34
N SER A 168 12.26 11.25 -1.39
CA SER A 168 11.71 11.11 -0.05
C SER A 168 10.98 12.35 0.43
N LEU A 169 9.95 12.14 1.23
CA LEU A 169 9.24 13.21 1.92
C LEU A 169 10.18 14.01 2.84
N PRO A 170 9.92 15.30 3.05
CA PRO A 170 10.58 16.09 4.09
C PRO A 170 10.39 15.46 5.48
N ARG A 171 11.31 15.78 6.41
CA ARG A 171 11.26 15.28 7.78
C ARG A 171 10.03 15.84 8.50
N ASN A 172 9.07 14.98 8.82
CA ASN A 172 7.87 15.26 9.59
C ASN A 172 7.24 13.92 10.00
N HIS A 173 7.32 13.54 11.28
CA HIS A 173 6.90 12.22 11.74
C HIS A 173 5.38 12.02 11.67
N LEU A 174 4.59 13.07 11.96
CA LEU A 174 3.13 12.98 11.89
C LEU A 174 2.68 12.76 10.44
N TRP A 175 3.22 13.56 9.52
CA TRP A 175 2.90 13.40 8.10
C TRP A 175 3.42 12.08 7.54
N ALA A 176 4.62 11.64 7.93
CA ALA A 176 5.15 10.34 7.53
C ALA A 176 4.21 9.20 7.96
N LEU A 177 3.73 9.21 9.20
CA LEU A 177 2.78 8.21 9.71
C LEU A 177 1.45 8.23 8.96
N LEU A 178 0.84 9.41 8.81
CA LEU A 178 -0.50 9.55 8.23
C LEU A 178 -0.52 9.33 6.71
N SER A 179 0.54 9.72 6.01
CA SER A 179 0.62 9.59 4.55
C SER A 179 0.79 8.14 4.11
N CYS A 180 1.70 7.38 4.72
CA CYS A 180 1.97 6.00 4.34
C CYS A 180 2.89 5.27 5.34
N PHE A 181 2.69 5.44 6.65
CA PHE A 181 3.52 4.77 7.67
C PHE A 181 5.04 4.92 7.40
N PHE A 182 5.52 6.14 7.15
CA PHE A 182 6.92 6.46 6.84
C PHE A 182 7.46 5.88 5.52
N PHE A 183 6.65 5.14 4.75
CA PHE A 183 7.07 4.61 3.45
C PHE A 183 7.39 5.70 2.41
N GLY A 184 6.89 6.92 2.62
CA GLY A 184 7.30 8.09 1.85
C GLY A 184 8.77 8.52 2.07
N TYR A 185 9.49 7.93 3.03
CA TYR A 185 10.96 7.95 3.10
C TYR A 185 11.52 6.87 2.18
N HIS A 186 11.13 6.96 0.91
CA HIS A 186 11.27 5.87 -0.05
C HIS A 186 12.71 5.69 -0.53
N TRP A 187 13.47 6.79 -0.68
CA TRP A 187 14.91 6.70 -0.91
C TRP A 187 15.61 5.95 0.24
N GLU A 188 15.26 6.26 1.49
CA GLU A 188 15.81 5.59 2.67
C GLU A 188 15.41 4.12 2.73
N HIS A 189 14.20 3.80 2.25
CA HIS A 189 13.73 2.44 2.12
C HIS A 189 14.57 1.63 1.11
N HIS A 190 14.82 2.16 -0.09
CA HIS A 190 15.72 1.52 -1.06
C HIS A 190 17.15 1.36 -0.53
N GLN A 191 17.65 2.35 0.21
CA GLN A 191 18.97 2.28 0.83
C GLN A 191 19.07 1.23 1.94
N SER A 192 18.00 1.03 2.71
CA SER A 192 17.98 0.10 3.84
C SER A 192 16.65 -0.66 3.90
N PRO A 193 16.43 -1.64 3.01
CA PRO A 193 15.14 -2.34 2.91
C PRO A 193 14.80 -3.14 4.18
N GLY A 194 15.83 -3.56 4.93
CA GLY A 194 15.69 -4.24 6.22
C GLY A 194 15.35 -3.33 7.40
N THR A 195 15.24 -2.00 7.20
CA THR A 195 14.79 -1.09 8.25
C THR A 195 13.26 -1.09 8.31
N PRO A 196 12.63 -1.44 9.45
CA PRO A 196 11.18 -1.41 9.56
C PRO A 196 10.66 0.02 9.41
N TRP A 197 9.46 0.17 8.89
CA TRP A 197 8.93 1.47 8.46
C TRP A 197 9.02 2.56 9.54
N TRP A 198 8.73 2.23 10.80
CA TRP A 198 8.76 3.18 11.94
C TRP A 198 10.16 3.66 12.33
N ARG A 199 11.23 3.13 11.72
CA ARG A 199 12.63 3.53 11.94
C ARG A 199 13.29 4.18 10.73
N LEU A 200 12.61 4.28 9.57
CA LEU A 200 13.19 4.89 8.36
C LEU A 200 13.67 6.34 8.57
N TRP A 201 13.04 7.07 9.50
CA TRP A 201 13.48 8.42 9.88
C TRP A 201 14.92 8.49 10.40
N ARG A 202 15.45 7.40 10.97
CA ARG A 202 16.84 7.34 11.45
C ARG A 202 17.83 7.26 10.30
N VAL A 203 17.49 6.50 9.25
CA VAL A 203 18.27 6.44 8.00
C VAL A 203 18.30 7.83 7.35
N LYS A 204 17.15 8.53 7.38
CA LYS A 204 17.06 9.91 6.89
C LYS A 204 17.98 10.87 7.65
N ASP A 205 18.02 10.77 8.97
CA ASP A 205 18.86 11.63 9.80
C ASP A 205 20.34 11.35 9.61
N ALA A 206 20.71 10.09 9.41
CA ALA A 206 22.11 9.71 9.17
C ALA A 206 22.66 10.17 7.81
N ARG A 207 21.78 10.50 6.84
CA ARG A 207 22.16 11.04 5.53
C ARG A 207 22.45 12.56 5.57
N ARG A 208 21.97 13.28 6.58
CA ARG A 208 22.03 14.74 6.65
C ARG A 208 23.38 15.28 7.08
#